data_AF-A0A8H5SCH3-F1
#
_entry.id   AF-A0A8H5SCH3-F1
#
_cell.length_a   1.000
_cell.length_b   1.000
_cell.length_c   1.000
_cell.angle_alpha   90.00
_cell.angle_beta   90.00
_cell.angle_gamma   90.00
#
_symmetry.space_group_name_H-M   'P 1'
#
loop_
_entity.id
_entity.type
_entity.pdbx_description
1 polymer ?
#
loop_
_entity_poly.entity_id
_entity_poly.type
_entity_poly.pdbx_seq_one_letter_code
_entity_poly.pdbx_strand_id
1 'polypeptide(L)'
;MFRIRQVTGEHRSTRLPLPSKLLRLFYQARSQVTADTVENEKTDYDDSPAKYLERQESMISHTDHDDIADLISQRQTPKEWLEALTKLYFADPASVFNHQSDFEDNVGEFVLCTGKDAFTVSAWPVAMGLEETPVLDFDNFHPGLLALEFFHGSKARPGPADEKAPKSSLPPVVLSIGRLLKGYTTESGISDSDETDYVLVVDAITPGHSVWLVYNRDSWDEEDYEPRIVDPTHRPLIFEGIGHNFDAAKIFPSVHDWVNSYGKVDFAKFEESIKATCITGAVQAKEILSSEVEVLLRQ
;
A
#
# COMPACT_ATOMS: atom_id res chain seq x y z
N MET A 1 -37.56 -2.34 50.87
CA MET A 1 -37.47 -0.90 51.19
C MET A 1 -36.19 -0.66 51.96
N PHE A 2 -35.09 -0.29 51.30
CA PHE A 2 -33.94 0.35 51.94
C PHE A 2 -33.34 1.33 50.94
N ARG A 3 -33.48 2.62 51.27
CA ARG A 3 -32.70 3.75 50.75
C ARG A 3 -31.85 4.19 51.92
N ILE A 4 -30.59 4.58 51.69
CA ILE A 4 -30.02 5.89 52.06
C ILE A 4 -28.58 6.01 51.50
N ARG A 5 -28.47 7.00 50.60
CA ARG A 5 -27.45 8.03 50.33
C ARG A 5 -25.96 7.71 50.05
N GLN A 6 -25.62 8.12 48.83
CA GLN A 6 -24.40 8.79 48.37
C GLN A 6 -23.58 9.56 49.43
N VAL A 7 -22.26 9.42 49.32
CA VAL A 7 -21.31 10.55 49.43
C VAL A 7 -20.32 10.46 48.27
N THR A 8 -20.17 11.59 47.62
CA THR A 8 -19.31 11.98 46.50
C THR A 8 -17.82 11.93 46.82
N GLY A 9 -17.01 11.46 45.87
CA GLY A 9 -15.56 11.64 45.83
C GLY A 9 -15.12 11.91 44.40
N GLU A 10 -14.80 13.17 44.12
CA GLU A 10 -14.32 13.67 42.83
C GLU A 10 -12.95 13.06 42.50
N HIS A 11 -12.85 12.31 41.39
CA HIS A 11 -11.56 12.06 40.73
C HIS A 11 -11.45 13.01 39.53
N ARG A 12 -10.76 14.14 39.74
CA ARG A 12 -10.13 14.89 38.64
C ARG A 12 -8.94 14.06 38.14
N SER A 13 -9.13 13.36 37.04
CA SER A 13 -8.02 12.96 36.16
C SER A 13 -8.18 13.76 34.87
N THR A 14 -7.28 14.72 34.68
CA THR A 14 -7.15 15.56 33.50
C THR A 14 -6.87 14.68 32.28
N ARG A 15 -7.91 14.43 31.47
CA ARG A 15 -7.78 13.86 30.12
C ARG A 15 -7.03 14.84 29.24
N LEU A 16 -5.83 14.47 28.82
CA LEU A 16 -5.18 15.02 27.62
C LEU A 16 -5.87 14.42 26.39
N PRO A 17 -6.25 15.21 25.37
CA PRO A 17 -6.77 14.66 24.12
C PRO A 17 -5.61 14.32 23.17
N LEU A 18 -5.49 13.05 22.80
CA LEU A 18 -4.69 12.53 21.66
C LEU A 18 -5.64 12.19 20.49
N PRO A 19 -5.15 11.83 19.29
CA PRO A 19 -4.72 12.67 18.18
C PRO A 19 -5.75 12.63 17.03
N SER A 20 -7.04 12.51 17.35
CA SER A 20 -8.14 12.37 16.37
C SER A 20 -8.39 13.61 15.49
N LYS A 21 -7.73 14.73 15.78
CA LYS A 21 -7.81 15.95 14.97
C LYS A 21 -6.89 15.96 13.75
N LEU A 22 -5.77 15.24 13.76
CA LEU A 22 -4.80 15.32 12.65
C LEU A 22 -5.29 14.57 11.40
N LEU A 23 -5.80 13.34 11.54
CA LEU A 23 -6.38 12.60 10.40
C LEU A 23 -7.62 13.28 9.82
N ARG A 24 -8.48 13.90 10.65
CA ARG A 24 -9.63 14.69 10.15
C ARG A 24 -9.20 15.96 9.42
N LEU A 25 -8.14 16.63 9.87
CA LEU A 25 -7.62 17.82 9.20
C LEU A 25 -6.98 17.49 7.84
N PHE A 26 -6.31 16.35 7.70
CA PHE A 26 -5.76 15.91 6.41
C PHE A 26 -6.86 15.61 5.37
N TYR A 27 -7.94 14.93 5.77
CA TYR A 27 -9.06 14.66 4.86
C TYR A 27 -9.88 15.93 4.53
N GLN A 28 -10.05 16.84 5.49
CA GLN A 28 -10.86 18.05 5.28
C GLN A 28 -10.11 19.15 4.51
N ALA A 29 -8.78 19.27 4.69
CA ALA A 29 -7.96 20.21 3.92
C ALA A 29 -7.82 19.81 2.44
N ARG A 30 -7.72 18.51 2.14
CA ARG A 30 -7.60 18.02 0.75
C ARG A 30 -8.90 18.19 -0.05
N SER A 31 -10.05 18.12 0.63
CA SER A 31 -11.38 18.31 0.03
C SER A 31 -11.80 19.78 -0.07
N GLN A 32 -11.30 20.68 0.78
CA GLN A 32 -11.56 22.12 0.68
C GLN A 32 -10.69 22.81 -0.38
N VAL A 33 -9.45 22.34 -0.61
CA VAL A 33 -8.57 22.89 -1.66
C VAL A 33 -9.11 22.59 -3.07
N THR A 34 -9.94 21.56 -3.24
CA THR A 34 -10.55 21.21 -4.54
C THR A 34 -11.95 21.80 -4.76
N ALA A 35 -12.61 22.31 -3.72
CA ALA A 35 -13.98 22.85 -3.81
C ALA A 35 -14.06 24.39 -3.75
N ASP A 36 -13.04 25.10 -3.23
CA ASP A 36 -13.09 26.56 -3.05
C ASP A 36 -12.51 27.40 -4.21
N THR A 37 -12.32 26.82 -5.41
CA THR A 37 -11.89 27.62 -6.59
C THR A 37 -12.96 27.67 -7.70
N VAL A 38 -14.23 27.67 -7.33
CA VAL A 38 -15.31 28.08 -8.24
C VAL A 38 -16.33 28.90 -7.45
N GLU A 39 -16.04 30.19 -7.23
CA GLU A 39 -17.05 31.27 -7.27
C GLU A 39 -16.42 32.67 -7.07
N ASN A 40 -16.33 33.41 -8.19
CA ASN A 40 -16.46 34.86 -8.33
C ASN A 40 -15.85 35.79 -7.24
N GLU A 41 -14.61 36.24 -7.47
CA GLU A 41 -14.25 37.64 -7.25
C GLU A 41 -13.72 38.26 -8.54
N LYS A 42 -14.50 39.20 -9.09
CA LYS A 42 -14.01 40.18 -10.05
C LYS A 42 -12.98 41.06 -9.35
N THR A 43 -11.72 40.70 -9.46
CA THR A 43 -10.61 41.63 -9.25
C THR A 43 -9.81 41.73 -10.53
N ASP A 44 -9.85 42.91 -11.10
CA ASP A 44 -9.11 43.37 -12.27
C ASP A 44 -7.60 43.35 -11.95
N TYR A 45 -6.98 42.16 -12.02
CA TYR A 45 -5.54 42.00 -11.89
C TYR A 45 -4.95 41.79 -13.28
N ASP A 46 -4.19 42.80 -13.71
CA ASP A 46 -3.35 42.80 -14.91
C ASP A 46 -2.20 41.78 -14.75
N ASP A 47 -2.53 40.50 -14.91
CA ASP A 47 -1.61 39.36 -14.89
C ASP A 47 -0.97 39.18 -16.27
N SER A 48 -0.02 40.07 -16.57
CA SER A 48 0.96 39.81 -17.61
C SER A 48 1.83 38.60 -17.21
N PRO A 49 2.08 37.63 -18.11
CA PRO A 49 2.96 36.48 -17.88
C PRO A 49 4.33 36.85 -17.31
N ALA A 50 4.81 38.06 -17.60
CA ALA A 50 6.06 38.58 -17.06
C ALA A 50 6.03 38.78 -15.53
N LYS A 51 4.91 39.25 -14.97
CA LYS A 51 4.75 39.47 -13.52
C LYS A 51 4.57 38.16 -12.74
N TYR A 52 4.05 37.12 -13.38
CA TYR A 52 3.96 35.78 -12.80
C TYR A 52 5.34 35.13 -12.69
N LEU A 53 6.16 35.25 -13.74
CA LEU A 53 7.54 34.77 -13.74
C LEU A 53 8.41 35.52 -12.73
N GLU A 54 8.25 36.84 -12.61
CA GLU A 54 8.99 37.65 -11.63
C GLU A 54 8.62 37.30 -10.18
N ARG A 55 7.35 36.93 -9.92
CA ARG A 55 6.90 36.41 -8.60
C ARG A 55 7.46 35.01 -8.30
N GLN A 56 7.54 34.13 -9.31
CA GLN A 56 8.15 32.81 -9.18
C GLN A 56 9.65 32.92 -8.90
N GLU A 57 10.37 33.77 -9.62
CA GLU A 57 11.80 34.02 -9.41
C GLU A 57 12.07 34.65 -8.03
N SER A 58 11.22 35.57 -7.57
CA SER A 58 11.33 36.17 -6.24
C SER A 58 11.12 35.13 -5.12
N MET A 59 10.15 34.22 -5.25
CA MET A 59 9.94 33.13 -4.29
C MET A 59 11.12 32.13 -4.24
N ILE A 60 11.71 31.83 -5.40
CA ILE A 60 12.89 30.97 -5.49
C ILE A 60 14.11 31.66 -4.86
N SER A 61 14.24 32.99 -4.96
CA SER A 61 15.36 33.73 -4.38
C SER A 61 15.31 33.90 -2.84
N HIS A 62 14.15 33.66 -2.22
CA HIS A 62 13.94 33.82 -0.77
C HIS A 62 13.85 32.49 0.00
N THR A 63 14.09 31.38 -0.68
CA THR A 63 14.23 30.08 -0.02
C THR A 63 15.73 29.82 0.15
N ASP A 64 16.22 29.86 1.39
CA ASP A 64 17.61 29.57 1.67
C ASP A 64 17.96 28.20 1.08
N HIS A 65 19.07 28.15 0.33
CA HIS A 65 19.46 26.97 -0.45
C HIS A 65 19.69 25.74 0.46
N ASP A 66 19.93 25.98 1.75
CA ASP A 66 20.11 24.97 2.79
C ASP A 66 18.78 24.33 3.24
N ASP A 67 17.63 25.04 3.20
CA ASP A 67 16.32 24.48 3.57
C ASP A 67 15.79 23.50 2.50
N ILE A 68 16.14 23.71 1.23
CA ILE A 68 15.84 22.77 0.14
C ILE A 68 16.75 21.53 0.25
N ALA A 69 17.99 21.70 0.69
CA ALA A 69 18.91 20.59 0.91
C ALA A 69 18.48 19.71 2.11
N ASP A 70 17.95 20.33 3.17
CA ASP A 70 17.41 19.61 4.34
C ASP A 70 16.08 18.89 4.04
N LEU A 71 15.20 19.45 3.19
CA LEU A 71 13.98 18.76 2.68
C LEU A 71 14.27 17.61 1.71
N ILE A 72 15.45 17.59 1.09
CA ILE A 72 15.94 16.52 0.21
C ILE A 72 16.77 15.48 1.00
N SER A 73 17.19 15.79 2.23
CA SER A 73 17.89 14.90 3.15
C SER A 73 16.87 14.18 4.05
N GLN A 74 16.57 12.89 3.97
CA GLN A 74 17.34 11.72 3.56
C GLN A 74 16.36 10.73 2.92
N ARG A 75 16.07 10.87 1.62
CA ARG A 75 15.30 9.83 0.92
C ARG A 75 16.11 8.54 0.90
N GLN A 76 15.65 7.52 1.61
CA GLN A 76 16.23 6.19 1.50
C GLN A 76 16.01 5.69 0.07
N THR A 77 17.04 5.09 -0.53
CA THR A 77 16.84 4.48 -1.83
C THR A 77 15.91 3.27 -1.69
N PRO A 78 15.06 2.98 -2.71
CA PRO A 78 14.30 1.73 -2.77
C PRO A 78 15.06 0.48 -2.33
N LYS A 79 16.30 0.35 -2.78
CA LYS A 79 17.12 -0.83 -2.49
C LYS A 79 17.54 -0.88 -1.02
N GLU A 80 17.93 0.25 -0.42
CA GLU A 80 18.25 0.30 1.01
C GLU A 80 17.03 -0.04 1.86
N TRP A 81 15.83 0.40 1.46
CA TRP A 81 14.59 0.04 2.15
C TRP A 81 14.33 -1.47 2.06
N LEU A 82 14.50 -2.07 0.87
CA LEU A 82 14.41 -3.53 0.70
C LEU A 82 15.47 -4.29 1.52
N GLU A 83 16.68 -3.75 1.63
CA GLU A 83 17.72 -4.33 2.48
C GLU A 83 17.34 -4.26 3.97
N ALA A 84 16.64 -3.21 4.42
CA ALA A 84 16.11 -3.12 5.77
C ALA A 84 14.97 -4.15 6.01
N LEU A 85 14.10 -4.36 5.02
CA LEU A 85 13.03 -5.36 5.05
C LEU A 85 13.58 -6.77 5.34
N THR A 86 14.76 -7.13 4.79
CA THR A 86 15.38 -8.45 5.06
C THR A 86 15.75 -8.69 6.53
N LYS A 87 15.85 -7.61 7.32
CA LYS A 87 16.23 -7.63 8.73
C LYS A 87 15.05 -7.30 9.65
N LEU A 88 13.87 -7.06 9.08
CA LEU A 88 12.69 -6.66 9.82
C LEU A 88 12.28 -7.75 10.80
N TYR A 89 12.04 -7.35 12.05
CA TYR A 89 11.50 -8.25 13.06
C TYR A 89 9.97 -8.19 13.04
N PHE A 90 9.35 -9.08 12.28
CA PHE A 90 7.89 -9.12 12.08
C PHE A 90 7.08 -9.33 13.38
N ALA A 91 7.69 -9.82 14.45
CA ALA A 91 7.00 -9.99 15.74
C ALA A 91 6.99 -8.72 16.61
N ASP A 92 7.69 -7.66 16.20
CA ASP A 92 7.62 -6.36 16.85
C ASP A 92 6.73 -5.40 16.04
N PRO A 93 5.50 -5.13 16.52
CA PRO A 93 4.57 -4.22 15.85
C PRO A 93 5.16 -2.84 15.56
N ALA A 94 6.00 -2.31 16.46
CA ALA A 94 6.62 -1.00 16.28
C ALA A 94 7.62 -1.00 15.12
N SER A 95 8.44 -2.05 15.01
CA SER A 95 9.35 -2.24 13.87
C SER A 95 8.59 -2.32 12.55
N VAL A 96 7.51 -3.10 12.49
CA VAL A 96 6.68 -3.25 11.28
C VAL A 96 6.07 -1.91 10.87
N PHE A 97 5.43 -1.22 11.82
CA PHE A 97 4.79 0.07 11.57
C PHE A 97 5.79 1.12 11.06
N ASN A 98 6.91 1.29 11.75
CA ASN A 98 7.93 2.27 11.36
C ASN A 98 8.49 1.98 9.96
N HIS A 99 8.71 0.71 9.63
CA HIS A 99 9.21 0.33 8.32
C HIS A 99 8.24 0.67 7.17
N GLN A 100 6.93 0.49 7.40
CA GLN A 100 5.90 0.90 6.44
C GLN A 100 5.80 2.42 6.31
N SER A 101 5.80 3.16 7.43
CA SER A 101 5.78 4.63 7.40
C SER A 101 6.99 5.20 6.67
N ASP A 102 8.18 4.60 6.85
CA ASP A 102 9.38 5.00 6.11
C ASP A 102 9.20 4.85 4.59
N PHE A 103 8.49 3.82 4.14
CA PHE A 103 8.22 3.63 2.71
C PHE A 103 7.33 4.74 2.14
N GLU A 104 6.30 5.12 2.90
CA GLU A 104 5.32 6.15 2.49
C GLU A 104 5.93 7.55 2.39
N ASP A 105 6.75 7.91 3.38
CA ASP A 105 7.24 9.28 3.50
C ASP A 105 8.59 9.51 2.80
N ASN A 106 9.44 8.48 2.73
CA ASN A 106 10.87 8.67 2.47
C ASN A 106 11.43 7.86 1.29
N VAL A 107 10.62 7.04 0.61
CA VAL A 107 11.10 6.13 -0.45
C VAL A 107 10.31 6.37 -1.74
N GLY A 108 11.04 6.45 -2.86
CA GLY A 108 10.42 6.54 -4.19
C GLY A 108 9.87 5.19 -4.66
N GLU A 109 9.23 5.18 -5.84
CA GLU A 109 8.81 3.93 -6.46
C GLU A 109 9.98 2.98 -6.68
N PHE A 110 9.72 1.69 -6.51
CA PHE A 110 10.73 0.67 -6.74
C PHE A 110 10.37 -0.21 -7.93
N VAL A 111 11.39 -0.58 -8.69
CA VAL A 111 11.23 -1.33 -9.94
C VAL A 111 11.10 -2.81 -9.62
N LEU A 112 9.97 -3.40 -10.00
CA LEU A 112 9.72 -4.83 -9.83
C LEU A 112 10.25 -5.62 -11.03
N CYS A 113 9.98 -5.14 -12.25
CA CYS A 113 10.59 -5.66 -13.47
C CYS A 113 10.69 -4.59 -14.56
N THR A 114 11.60 -4.82 -15.49
CA THR A 114 11.88 -3.97 -16.64
C THR A 114 11.53 -4.68 -17.94
N GLY A 115 11.28 -3.94 -19.02
CA GLY A 115 10.99 -4.51 -20.33
C GLY A 115 10.01 -3.66 -21.12
N LYS A 116 9.25 -4.33 -22.01
CA LYS A 116 8.16 -3.72 -22.78
C LYS A 116 7.06 -3.20 -21.85
N ASP A 117 6.72 -4.00 -20.85
CA ASP A 117 5.82 -3.65 -19.76
C ASP A 117 6.67 -3.52 -18.48
N ALA A 118 7.01 -2.28 -18.11
CA ALA A 118 7.72 -2.01 -16.87
C ALA A 118 6.69 -1.98 -15.72
N PHE A 119 7.04 -2.60 -14.60
CA PHE A 119 6.18 -2.57 -13.41
C PHE A 119 6.95 -1.96 -12.24
N THR A 120 6.32 -0.97 -11.61
CA THR A 120 6.82 -0.33 -10.40
C THR A 120 5.83 -0.53 -9.26
N VAL A 121 6.27 -0.28 -8.04
CA VAL A 121 5.39 -0.27 -6.87
C VAL A 121 5.54 1.05 -6.17
N SER A 122 4.39 1.67 -5.89
CA SER A 122 4.30 2.89 -5.11
C SER A 122 3.74 2.58 -3.73
N ALA A 123 4.18 3.36 -2.74
CA ALA A 123 3.57 3.32 -1.42
C ALA A 123 2.08 3.64 -1.51
N TRP A 124 1.27 2.85 -0.80
CA TRP A 124 -0.15 3.11 -0.65
C TRP A 124 -0.66 2.50 0.67
N PRO A 125 -0.91 3.32 1.71
CA PRO A 125 -1.22 2.85 3.07
C PRO A 125 -2.47 1.98 3.18
N VAL A 126 -3.35 2.00 2.17
CA VAL A 126 -4.68 1.35 2.19
C VAL A 126 -4.80 0.34 1.05
N ALA A 127 -3.71 -0.32 0.66
CA ALA A 127 -3.65 -1.06 -0.62
C ALA A 127 -4.56 -2.28 -0.67
N MET A 128 -4.81 -2.91 0.48
CA MET A 128 -5.86 -3.92 0.61
C MET A 128 -6.96 -3.33 1.48
N GLY A 129 -8.10 -3.00 0.87
CA GLY A 129 -9.28 -2.52 1.58
C GLY A 129 -9.68 -3.53 2.64
N LEU A 130 -9.98 -3.06 3.85
CA LEU A 130 -10.43 -3.91 4.95
C LEU A 130 -11.97 -4.04 4.88
N GLU A 131 -12.46 -5.27 4.98
CA GLU A 131 -13.89 -5.61 4.87
C GLU A 131 -14.77 -4.88 5.92
N GLU A 132 -14.18 -4.47 7.04
CA GLU A 132 -14.87 -3.79 8.12
C GLU A 132 -14.20 -2.45 8.44
N THR A 133 -15.03 -1.44 8.71
CA THR A 133 -14.53 -0.16 9.21
C THR A 133 -13.74 -0.44 10.48
N PRO A 134 -12.46 -0.03 10.59
CA PRO A 134 -11.60 -0.45 11.69
C PRO A 134 -12.25 -0.02 13.00
N VAL A 135 -12.63 -1.00 13.81
CA VAL A 135 -12.84 -0.76 15.23
C VAL A 135 -11.43 -0.58 15.76
N LEU A 136 -11.00 0.68 15.86
CA LEU A 136 -9.67 1.14 16.28
C LEU A 136 -9.36 0.74 17.74
N ASP A 137 -9.34 -0.56 18.01
CA ASP A 137 -8.76 -1.14 19.20
C ASP A 137 -7.38 -1.68 18.82
N PHE A 138 -6.45 -0.74 18.63
CA PHE A 138 -5.05 -1.02 18.33
C PHE A 138 -4.38 -1.92 19.38
N ASP A 139 -4.99 -2.09 20.56
CA ASP A 139 -4.50 -3.00 21.58
C ASP A 139 -4.79 -4.48 21.23
N ASN A 140 -5.74 -4.75 20.31
CA ASN A 140 -6.12 -6.11 19.92
C ASN A 140 -5.55 -6.55 18.57
N PHE A 141 -5.41 -5.64 17.60
CA PHE A 141 -4.99 -5.95 16.22
C PHE A 141 -3.55 -5.55 15.92
N HIS A 142 -2.93 -6.26 14.97
CA HIS A 142 -1.56 -5.94 14.55
C HIS A 142 -1.55 -4.71 13.61
N PRO A 143 -0.80 -3.64 13.91
CA PRO A 143 -0.87 -2.35 13.22
C PRO A 143 -0.15 -2.32 11.84
N GLY A 144 -0.10 -3.43 11.12
CA GLY A 144 0.60 -3.49 9.83
C GLY A 144 0.64 -4.86 9.15
N LEU A 145 0.17 -5.91 9.85
CA LEU A 145 0.04 -7.24 9.28
C LEU A 145 -1.43 -7.58 9.08
N LEU A 146 -1.70 -8.36 8.04
CA LEU A 146 -3.03 -8.77 7.64
C LEU A 146 -3.07 -10.29 7.47
N ALA A 147 -4.18 -10.91 7.85
CA ALA A 147 -4.46 -12.29 7.48
C ALA A 147 -4.93 -12.36 6.03
N LEU A 148 -4.47 -13.34 5.27
CA LEU A 148 -5.07 -13.66 3.97
C LEU A 148 -5.90 -14.94 4.06
N GLU A 149 -7.11 -14.88 3.56
CA GLU A 149 -7.98 -16.04 3.45
C GLU A 149 -8.75 -16.09 2.14
N PHE A 150 -9.21 -17.30 1.79
CA PHE A 150 -10.15 -17.46 0.70
C PHE A 150 -11.55 -17.07 1.17
N PHE A 151 -12.26 -16.28 0.37
CA PHE A 151 -13.62 -15.89 0.67
C PHE A 151 -14.53 -17.13 0.83
N HIS A 152 -15.44 -17.09 1.81
CA HIS A 152 -16.30 -18.21 2.14
C HIS A 152 -17.15 -18.63 0.93
N GLY A 153 -16.95 -19.86 0.45
CA GLY A 153 -17.63 -20.39 -0.75
C GLY A 153 -16.83 -20.31 -2.05
N SER A 154 -15.66 -19.65 -2.05
CA SER A 154 -14.72 -19.74 -3.17
C SER A 154 -13.98 -21.09 -3.15
N LYS A 155 -13.78 -21.68 -4.32
CA LYS A 155 -12.91 -22.86 -4.47
C LYS A 155 -11.59 -22.41 -5.07
N ALA A 156 -10.59 -22.23 -4.21
CA ALA A 156 -9.22 -22.00 -4.62
C ALA A 156 -8.73 -23.09 -5.58
N ARG A 157 -8.10 -22.67 -6.68
CA ARG A 157 -7.44 -23.56 -7.63
C ARG A 157 -6.10 -22.96 -8.04
N PRO A 158 -5.03 -23.77 -8.15
CA PRO A 158 -3.85 -23.37 -8.89
C PRO A 158 -4.26 -22.91 -10.28
N GLY A 159 -3.61 -21.86 -10.79
CA GLY A 159 -3.79 -21.42 -12.15
C GLY A 159 -3.31 -22.46 -13.17
N PRO A 160 -3.48 -22.20 -14.47
CA PRO A 160 -3.16 -23.14 -15.53
C PRO A 160 -1.64 -23.23 -15.76
N ALA A 161 -0.92 -23.91 -14.87
CA ALA A 161 0.43 -24.42 -15.12
C ALA A 161 0.66 -25.75 -14.38
N ASP A 162 1.01 -26.77 -15.18
CA ASP A 162 1.52 -28.12 -14.88
C ASP A 162 1.19 -28.77 -13.52
N GLU A 163 0.74 -30.03 -13.58
CA GLU A 163 0.46 -30.95 -12.46
C GLU A 163 1.65 -31.21 -11.48
N LYS A 164 2.78 -30.50 -11.64
CA LYS A 164 3.96 -30.52 -10.79
C LYS A 164 4.18 -29.25 -9.97
N ALA A 165 3.36 -28.22 -10.12
CA ALA A 165 3.49 -27.00 -9.32
C ALA A 165 3.27 -27.33 -7.82
N PRO A 166 4.03 -26.70 -6.90
CA PRO A 166 3.74 -26.80 -5.47
C PRO A 166 2.26 -26.49 -5.24
N LYS A 167 1.57 -27.26 -4.39
CA LYS A 167 0.29 -26.82 -3.83
C LYS A 167 0.56 -25.54 -3.05
N SER A 168 0.50 -24.41 -3.76
CA SER A 168 0.74 -23.08 -3.24
C SER A 168 -0.43 -22.75 -2.34
N SER A 169 -0.25 -22.90 -1.03
CA SER A 169 -1.15 -22.29 -0.05
C SER A 169 -0.85 -20.80 0.00
N LEU A 170 -1.89 -19.98 0.15
CA LEU A 170 -1.71 -18.56 0.42
C LEU A 170 -0.85 -18.37 1.68
N PRO A 171 -0.04 -17.29 1.74
CA PRO A 171 0.64 -16.92 2.97
C PRO A 171 -0.41 -16.53 4.02
N PRO A 172 -0.36 -17.08 5.25
CA PRO A 172 -1.42 -16.88 6.24
C PRO A 172 -1.43 -15.45 6.80
N VAL A 173 -0.27 -14.82 6.90
CA VAL A 173 -0.11 -13.44 7.38
C VAL A 173 0.87 -12.71 6.47
N VAL A 174 0.50 -11.50 6.07
CA VAL A 174 1.28 -10.70 5.14
C VAL A 174 1.47 -9.27 5.63
N LEU A 175 2.60 -8.70 5.23
CA LEU A 175 2.86 -7.26 5.24
C LEU A 175 2.48 -6.68 3.88
N SER A 176 1.56 -5.70 3.84
CA SER A 176 1.30 -4.94 2.62
C SER A 176 2.44 -3.96 2.36
N ILE A 177 3.01 -3.98 1.16
CA ILE A 177 4.11 -3.10 0.76
C ILE A 177 3.55 -1.91 -0.01
N GLY A 178 2.79 -2.15 -1.07
CA GLY A 178 2.28 -1.08 -1.92
C GLY A 178 1.53 -1.59 -3.14
N ARG A 179 0.98 -0.66 -3.91
CA ARG A 179 0.23 -0.95 -5.13
C ARG A 179 1.15 -1.11 -6.32
N LEU A 180 0.82 -2.04 -7.20
CA LEU A 180 1.54 -2.27 -8.44
C LEU A 180 1.05 -1.29 -9.51
N LEU A 181 1.99 -0.64 -10.19
CA LEU A 181 1.75 0.26 -11.31
C LEU A 181 2.30 -0.36 -12.60
N LYS A 182 1.57 -0.17 -13.70
CA LYS A 182 2.00 -0.58 -15.04
C LYS A 182 2.47 0.64 -15.81
N GLY A 183 3.75 0.68 -16.15
CA GLY A 183 4.33 1.73 -16.98
C GLY A 183 3.84 1.64 -18.42
N TYR A 184 3.57 2.79 -19.01
CA TYR A 184 3.25 2.94 -20.43
C TYR A 184 3.93 4.19 -21.01
N THR A 185 3.89 4.32 -22.33
CA THR A 185 4.38 5.50 -23.03
C THR A 185 3.23 6.11 -23.81
N THR A 186 2.97 7.39 -23.57
CA THR A 186 1.93 8.13 -24.30
C THR A 186 2.30 8.30 -25.76
N GLU A 187 1.32 8.70 -26.59
CA GLU A 187 1.58 9.04 -28.00
C GLU A 187 2.61 10.16 -28.17
N SER A 188 2.76 11.04 -27.17
CA SER A 188 3.76 12.10 -27.13
C SER A 188 5.15 11.64 -26.67
N GLY A 189 5.33 10.35 -26.38
CA GLY A 189 6.60 9.77 -25.93
C GLY A 189 6.90 10.02 -24.45
N ILE A 190 5.91 10.44 -23.67
CA ILE A 190 6.06 10.67 -22.23
C ILE A 190 5.82 9.33 -21.52
N SER A 191 6.75 8.94 -20.64
CA SER A 191 6.55 7.78 -19.77
C SER A 191 5.61 8.14 -18.64
N ASP A 192 4.60 7.30 -18.43
CA ASP A 192 3.62 7.43 -17.35
C ASP A 192 3.27 6.03 -16.82
N SER A 193 2.40 5.93 -15.81
CA SER A 193 2.02 4.66 -15.21
C SER A 193 0.56 4.64 -14.77
N ASP A 194 -0.13 3.54 -15.06
CA ASP A 194 -1.49 3.29 -14.61
C ASP A 194 -1.49 2.42 -13.36
N GLU A 195 -2.40 2.73 -12.45
CA GLU A 195 -2.67 1.89 -11.29
C GLU A 195 -3.23 0.54 -11.74
N THR A 196 -2.74 -0.53 -11.12
CA THR A 196 -3.35 -1.84 -11.25
C THR A 196 -4.08 -2.17 -9.97
N ASP A 197 -5.05 -3.08 -10.06
CA ASP A 197 -5.73 -3.63 -8.88
C ASP A 197 -4.83 -4.63 -8.09
N TYR A 198 -3.53 -4.75 -8.40
CA TYR A 198 -2.62 -5.65 -7.68
C TYR A 198 -1.84 -4.93 -6.58
N VAL A 199 -1.66 -5.63 -5.47
CA VAL A 199 -0.89 -5.19 -4.30
C VAL A 199 0.28 -6.13 -4.10
N LEU A 200 1.45 -5.56 -3.86
CA LEU A 200 2.62 -6.30 -3.46
C LEU A 200 2.59 -6.55 -1.95
N VAL A 201 2.73 -7.81 -1.55
CA VAL A 201 2.77 -8.22 -0.15
C VAL A 201 3.93 -9.16 0.14
N VAL A 202 4.34 -9.22 1.41
CA VAL A 202 5.42 -10.10 1.89
C VAL A 202 4.88 -11.05 2.92
N ASP A 203 5.18 -12.33 2.78
CA ASP A 203 4.85 -13.36 3.77
C ASP A 203 5.63 -13.13 5.06
N ALA A 204 4.93 -12.81 6.14
CA ALA A 204 5.54 -12.51 7.44
C ALA A 204 5.93 -13.78 8.22
N ILE A 205 5.38 -14.95 7.87
CA ILE A 205 5.51 -16.19 8.66
C ILE A 205 6.55 -17.13 8.06
N THR A 206 6.48 -17.38 6.74
CA THR A 206 7.34 -18.40 6.12
C THR A 206 8.81 -17.97 6.12
N PRO A 207 9.75 -18.87 6.45
CA PRO A 207 11.18 -18.57 6.35
C PRO A 207 11.57 -18.00 5.00
N GLY A 208 12.35 -16.91 5.02
CA GLY A 208 12.80 -16.21 3.82
C GLY A 208 11.83 -15.14 3.31
N HIS A 209 10.60 -15.10 3.81
CA HIS A 209 9.63 -14.04 3.52
C HIS A 209 9.38 -13.90 2.02
N SER A 210 8.68 -14.88 1.44
CA SER A 210 8.37 -14.84 0.02
C SER A 210 7.54 -13.61 -0.37
N VAL A 211 7.71 -13.14 -1.61
CA VAL A 211 7.05 -11.93 -2.12
C VAL A 211 5.93 -12.32 -3.06
N TRP A 212 4.77 -11.71 -2.89
CA TRP A 212 3.54 -12.06 -3.59
C TRP A 212 2.88 -10.83 -4.21
N LEU A 213 2.19 -11.05 -5.32
CA LEU A 213 1.12 -10.17 -5.78
C LEU A 213 -0.22 -10.74 -5.32
N VAL A 214 -1.10 -9.87 -4.83
CA VAL A 214 -2.48 -10.18 -4.46
C VAL A 214 -3.39 -9.18 -5.15
N TYR A 215 -4.45 -9.67 -5.78
CA TYR A 215 -5.45 -8.81 -6.41
C TYR A 215 -6.34 -8.21 -5.32
N ASN A 216 -6.33 -6.88 -5.19
CA ASN A 216 -7.24 -6.16 -4.31
C ASN A 216 -8.64 -6.17 -4.93
N ARG A 217 -9.47 -7.11 -4.48
CA ARG A 217 -10.88 -7.17 -4.87
C ARG A 217 -11.70 -6.03 -4.26
N ASP A 218 -11.25 -5.45 -3.16
CA ASP A 218 -11.92 -4.35 -2.46
C ASP A 218 -11.43 -3.02 -3.04
N SER A 219 -11.86 -2.73 -4.27
CA SER A 219 -11.60 -1.44 -4.90
C SER A 219 -12.58 -0.40 -4.38
N TRP A 220 -12.08 0.79 -4.07
CA TRP A 220 -12.92 1.94 -3.77
C TRP A 220 -13.37 2.55 -5.10
N ASP A 221 -14.67 2.66 -5.32
CA ASP A 221 -15.17 3.48 -6.41
C ASP A 221 -15.10 4.95 -5.98
N GLU A 222 -14.23 5.73 -6.63
CA GLU A 222 -14.08 7.16 -6.33
C GLU A 222 -15.32 7.98 -6.69
N GLU A 223 -16.16 7.50 -7.62
CA GLU A 223 -17.36 8.21 -8.06
C GLU A 223 -18.55 7.94 -7.12
N ASP A 224 -18.73 6.67 -6.72
CA ASP A 224 -19.90 6.26 -5.95
C ASP A 224 -19.64 6.17 -4.44
N TYR A 225 -18.40 6.30 -3.98
CA TYR A 225 -17.98 6.12 -2.57
C TYR A 225 -18.46 4.81 -1.93
N GLU A 226 -18.81 3.81 -2.74
CA GLU A 226 -19.26 2.50 -2.28
C GLU A 226 -18.16 1.46 -2.48
N PRO A 227 -17.90 0.59 -1.48
CA PRO A 227 -17.02 -0.56 -1.66
C PRO A 227 -17.54 -1.45 -2.77
N ARG A 228 -16.71 -1.74 -3.78
CA ARG A 228 -17.05 -2.66 -4.86
C ARG A 228 -16.11 -3.85 -4.83
N ILE A 229 -16.69 -5.04 -4.67
CA ILE A 229 -15.98 -6.30 -4.87
C ILE A 229 -15.82 -6.50 -6.38
N VAL A 230 -14.58 -6.40 -6.86
CA VAL A 230 -14.23 -6.56 -8.27
C VAL A 230 -13.77 -7.97 -8.57
N ASP A 231 -14.36 -8.58 -9.59
CA ASP A 231 -13.87 -9.85 -10.12
C ASP A 231 -12.75 -9.59 -11.16
N PRO A 232 -11.51 -10.07 -10.92
CA PRO A 232 -10.39 -9.89 -11.84
C PRO A 232 -10.64 -10.46 -13.23
N THR A 233 -11.53 -11.44 -13.38
CA THR A 233 -11.85 -12.08 -14.67
C THR A 233 -12.66 -11.21 -15.63
N HIS A 234 -13.26 -10.12 -15.12
CA HIS A 234 -14.02 -9.16 -15.92
C HIS A 234 -13.25 -7.87 -16.21
N ARG A 235 -11.98 -7.79 -15.81
CA ARG A 235 -11.14 -6.62 -15.94
C ARG A 235 -10.19 -6.76 -17.12
N PRO A 236 -9.68 -5.64 -17.69
CA PRO A 236 -8.62 -5.67 -18.68
C PRO A 236 -7.43 -6.50 -18.20
N LEU A 237 -6.75 -7.17 -19.13
CA LEU A 237 -5.58 -7.97 -18.80
C LEU A 237 -4.41 -7.06 -18.41
N ILE A 238 -3.92 -7.23 -17.18
CA ILE A 238 -2.71 -6.52 -16.73
C ILE A 238 -1.47 -7.17 -17.35
N PHE A 239 -1.42 -8.51 -17.30
CA PHE A 239 -0.32 -9.34 -17.79
C PHE A 239 -0.75 -10.11 -19.05
N GLU A 240 -0.57 -9.50 -20.23
CA GLU A 240 -1.03 -10.07 -21.51
C GLU A 240 -0.52 -11.49 -21.77
N GLY A 241 0.76 -11.77 -21.46
CA GLY A 241 1.37 -13.08 -21.71
C GLY A 241 0.83 -14.23 -20.85
N ILE A 242 0.09 -13.90 -19.78
CA ILE A 242 -0.59 -14.87 -18.90
C ILE A 242 -2.00 -15.22 -19.43
N GLY A 243 -2.61 -14.31 -20.19
CA GLY A 243 -3.91 -14.51 -20.82
C GLY A 243 -5.13 -14.43 -19.89
N HIS A 244 -4.93 -14.25 -18.58
CA HIS A 244 -5.97 -14.02 -17.58
C HIS A 244 -5.38 -13.32 -16.36
N ASN A 245 -6.21 -12.58 -15.62
CA ASN A 245 -5.86 -12.11 -14.28
C ASN A 245 -6.04 -13.24 -13.25
N PHE A 246 -5.33 -13.15 -12.14
CA PHE A 246 -5.27 -14.12 -11.04
C PHE A 246 -5.48 -13.43 -9.68
N ASP A 247 -5.78 -14.20 -8.63
CA ASP A 247 -6.04 -13.64 -7.30
C ASP A 247 -4.78 -13.47 -6.46
N ALA A 248 -3.84 -14.41 -6.56
CA ALA A 248 -2.55 -14.30 -5.90
C ALA A 248 -1.47 -15.03 -6.70
N ALA A 249 -0.22 -14.55 -6.65
CA ALA A 249 0.93 -15.26 -7.22
C ALA A 249 2.20 -14.94 -6.45
N LYS A 250 3.07 -15.94 -6.30
CA LYS A 250 4.39 -15.75 -5.69
C LYS A 250 5.38 -15.35 -6.78
N ILE A 251 5.90 -14.15 -6.66
CA ILE A 251 6.80 -13.57 -7.67
C ILE A 251 8.27 -13.75 -7.32
N PHE A 252 8.61 -13.77 -6.03
CA PHE A 252 9.96 -14.10 -5.55
C PHE A 252 9.91 -15.16 -4.44
N PRO A 253 10.85 -16.12 -4.42
CA PRO A 253 10.91 -17.11 -3.34
C PRO A 253 11.23 -16.50 -1.97
N SER A 254 11.95 -15.37 -1.93
CA SER A 254 12.32 -14.66 -0.70
C SER A 254 12.55 -13.16 -0.95
N VAL A 255 12.48 -12.32 0.09
CA VAL A 255 12.91 -10.90 0.01
C VAL A 255 14.38 -10.80 -0.41
N HIS A 256 15.23 -11.74 0.02
CA HIS A 256 16.65 -11.76 -0.36
C HIS A 256 16.83 -11.96 -1.87
N ASP A 257 16.05 -12.87 -2.49
CA ASP A 257 16.08 -13.06 -3.95
C ASP A 257 15.64 -11.80 -4.68
N TRP A 258 14.64 -11.10 -4.14
CA TRP A 258 14.18 -9.84 -4.68
C TRP A 258 15.27 -8.75 -4.60
N VAL A 259 15.90 -8.54 -3.44
CA VAL A 259 17.02 -7.60 -3.27
C VAL A 259 18.17 -7.91 -4.25
N ASN A 260 18.54 -9.18 -4.39
CA ASN A 260 19.65 -9.60 -5.27
C ASN A 260 19.36 -9.36 -6.76
N SER A 261 18.09 -9.45 -7.14
CA SER A 261 17.60 -9.28 -8.51
C SER A 261 17.09 -7.87 -8.80
N TYR A 262 17.10 -6.96 -7.82
CA TYR A 262 16.57 -5.61 -7.95
C TYR A 262 17.14 -4.87 -9.18
N GLY A 263 16.24 -4.35 -10.02
CA GLY A 263 16.57 -3.67 -11.27
C GLY A 263 17.11 -4.58 -12.40
N LYS A 264 17.10 -5.91 -12.22
CA LYS A 264 17.63 -6.89 -13.19
C LYS A 264 16.60 -7.91 -13.65
N VAL A 265 15.39 -7.86 -13.10
CA VAL A 265 14.29 -8.75 -13.50
C VAL A 265 13.71 -8.23 -14.81
N ASP A 266 13.81 -9.05 -15.85
CA ASP A 266 13.07 -8.83 -17.08
C ASP A 266 11.63 -9.34 -16.93
N PHE A 267 10.72 -8.78 -17.74
CA PHE A 267 9.32 -9.14 -17.72
C PHE A 267 9.06 -10.63 -17.97
N ALA A 268 9.88 -11.31 -18.77
CA ALA A 268 9.67 -12.73 -19.09
C ALA A 268 9.85 -13.63 -17.86
N LYS A 269 10.91 -13.43 -17.06
CA LYS A 269 11.11 -14.16 -15.80
C LYS A 269 10.03 -13.86 -14.78
N PHE A 270 9.61 -12.60 -14.73
CA PHE A 270 8.52 -12.18 -13.85
C PHE A 270 7.21 -12.91 -14.21
N GLU A 271 6.89 -12.96 -15.50
CA GLU A 271 5.73 -13.67 -16.03
C GLU A 271 5.80 -15.19 -15.79
N GLU A 272 6.97 -15.81 -15.94
CA GLU A 272 7.20 -17.22 -15.63
C GLU A 272 6.90 -17.55 -14.16
N SER A 273 7.35 -16.73 -13.22
CA SER A 273 7.04 -16.89 -11.78
C SER A 273 5.54 -16.84 -11.53
N ILE A 274 4.82 -15.91 -12.16
CA ILE A 274 3.37 -15.81 -12.01
C ILE A 274 2.70 -17.05 -12.60
N LYS A 275 3.03 -17.44 -13.84
CA LYS A 275 2.45 -18.63 -14.47
C LYS A 275 2.64 -19.88 -13.61
N ALA A 276 3.81 -20.04 -13.00
CA ALA A 276 4.13 -21.20 -12.17
C ALA A 276 3.41 -21.23 -10.82
N THR A 277 2.93 -20.10 -10.30
CA THR A 277 2.48 -19.99 -8.91
C THR A 277 1.11 -19.35 -8.73
N CYS A 278 0.50 -18.86 -9.80
CA CYS A 278 -0.75 -18.13 -9.71
C CYS A 278 -1.86 -19.02 -9.13
N ILE A 279 -2.73 -18.38 -8.36
CA ILE A 279 -3.88 -18.96 -7.67
C ILE A 279 -5.09 -18.19 -8.17
N THR A 280 -6.16 -18.94 -8.44
CA THR A 280 -7.48 -18.40 -8.77
C THR A 280 -8.47 -18.81 -7.69
N GLY A 281 -9.39 -17.91 -7.36
CA GLY A 281 -10.34 -18.05 -6.26
C GLY A 281 -10.22 -16.85 -5.32
N ALA A 282 -11.36 -16.25 -4.99
CA ALA A 282 -11.41 -14.98 -4.28
C ALA A 282 -10.59 -14.99 -2.98
N VAL A 283 -9.57 -14.13 -2.93
CA VAL A 283 -8.74 -13.88 -1.77
C VAL A 283 -9.17 -12.56 -1.13
N GLN A 284 -9.16 -12.52 0.19
CA GLN A 284 -9.46 -11.33 0.97
C GLN A 284 -8.42 -11.14 2.07
N ALA A 285 -8.16 -9.88 2.40
CA ALA A 285 -7.33 -9.49 3.52
C ALA A 285 -8.20 -9.10 4.72
N LYS A 286 -7.79 -9.49 5.92
CA LYS A 286 -8.47 -9.17 7.17
C LYS A 286 -7.49 -8.69 8.22
N GLU A 287 -7.97 -7.85 9.13
CA GLU A 287 -7.21 -7.53 10.33
C GLU A 287 -6.94 -8.83 11.11
N ILE A 288 -5.71 -8.96 11.62
CA ILE A 288 -5.30 -10.11 12.42
C ILE A 288 -5.01 -9.67 13.84
N LEU A 289 -5.41 -10.48 14.81
CA LEU A 289 -5.14 -10.19 16.22
C LEU A 289 -3.65 -10.29 16.50
N SER A 290 -3.12 -9.37 17.31
CA SER A 290 -1.72 -9.39 17.75
C SER A 290 -1.37 -10.72 18.43
N SER A 291 -2.30 -11.28 19.21
CA SER A 291 -2.12 -12.57 19.87
C SER A 291 -2.04 -13.75 18.90
N GLU A 292 -2.75 -13.71 17.76
CA GLU A 292 -2.69 -14.74 16.73
C GLU A 292 -1.37 -14.67 15.96
N VAL A 293 -0.93 -13.45 15.61
CA VAL A 293 0.39 -13.23 15.00
C VAL A 293 1.51 -13.77 15.88
N GLU A 294 1.49 -13.47 17.18
CA GLU A 294 2.49 -13.98 18.13
C GLU A 294 2.55 -15.52 18.17
N VAL A 295 1.41 -16.20 18.05
CA VAL A 295 1.36 -17.67 18.02
C VAL A 295 1.92 -18.20 16.72
N LEU A 296 1.61 -17.57 15.58
CA LEU A 296 2.09 -17.99 14.26
C LEU A 296 3.59 -17.79 14.09
N LEU A 297 4.14 -16.68 14.60
CA LEU A 297 5.57 -16.37 14.52
C LEU A 297 6.47 -17.22 15.45
N ARG A 298 5.88 -17.98 16.39
CA ARG A 298 6.61 -18.88 17.30
C ARG A 298 6.74 -20.32 16.77
N GLN A 299 6.11 -20.65 15.64
CA GLN A 299 6.12 -22.00 15.05
C GLN A 299 7.38 -22.24 14.20
#